data_AF-A0A838HZC4-F1
#
_entry.id   AF-A0A838HZC4-F1
#
_cell.length_a   1.000
_cell.length_b   1.000
_cell.length_c   1.000
_cell.angle_alpha   90.00
_cell.angle_beta   90.00
_cell.angle_gamma   90.00
#
_symmetry.space_group_name_H-M   'P 1'
#
loop_
_entity.id
_entity.type
_entity.pdbx_description
1 polymer ?
#
loop_
_entity_poly.entity_id
_entity_poly.type
_entity_poly.pdbx_seq_one_letter_code
_entity_poly.pdbx_strand_id
1 'polypeptide(L)'
;MFVIVHGLPKVLGGVSKWTSLGGAFNRILGITFIPAFWGFMATAAEFGGGLCLIAGIAFRPACALILFTLLIAVTSILRGGYGFHAASQPIELSIVLFALFFVGAGRFTLPKIVTSIRAPK
;
A
#
# COMPACT_ATOMS: atom_id res chain seq x y z
N MET A 1 4.79 -9.42 -4.52
CA MET A 1 3.73 -10.13 -5.25
C MET A 1 2.33 -9.48 -5.07
N PHE A 2 2.20 -8.15 -5.14
CA PHE A 2 1.25 -7.45 -4.22
C PHE A 2 -0.05 -6.86 -4.77
N VAL A 3 -0.19 -6.48 -6.04
CA VAL A 3 -1.32 -5.58 -6.38
C VAL A 3 -2.53 -6.32 -6.98
N ILE A 4 -2.29 -7.29 -7.87
CA ILE A 4 -3.38 -7.86 -8.67
C ILE A 4 -3.87 -9.20 -8.10
N VAL A 5 -2.95 -10.13 -7.81
CA VAL A 5 -3.31 -11.49 -7.37
C VAL A 5 -3.78 -11.52 -5.91
N HIS A 6 -3.38 -10.56 -5.07
CA HIS A 6 -3.78 -10.48 -3.65
C HIS A 6 -4.46 -9.15 -3.25
N GLY A 7 -4.30 -8.07 -4.02
CA GLY A 7 -4.95 -6.78 -3.74
C GLY A 7 -6.41 -6.72 -4.18
N LEU A 8 -6.75 -7.30 -5.35
CA LEU A 8 -8.13 -7.36 -5.83
C LEU A 8 -9.09 -8.10 -4.87
N PRO A 9 -8.76 -9.29 -4.32
CA PRO A 9 -9.61 -9.94 -3.32
C PRO A 9 -9.60 -9.25 -1.94
N LYS A 10 -8.64 -8.35 -1.66
CA LYS A 10 -8.67 -7.48 -0.47
C LYS A 10 -9.64 -6.32 -0.66
N VAL A 11 -9.62 -5.67 -1.83
CA VAL A 11 -10.59 -4.62 -2.17
C VAL A 11 -11.99 -5.21 -2.28
N LEU A 12 -12.17 -6.34 -2.97
CA LEU A 12 -13.46 -7.03 -3.11
C LEU A 12 -13.84 -7.89 -1.89
N GLY A 13 -13.06 -7.84 -0.80
CA GLY A 13 -13.29 -8.63 0.42
C GLY A 13 -14.54 -8.23 1.22
N GLY A 14 -15.24 -7.18 0.80
CA GLY A 14 -16.48 -6.69 1.39
C GLY A 14 -16.30 -5.99 2.74
N VAL A 15 -17.43 -5.50 3.27
CA VAL A 15 -17.48 -4.69 4.51
C VAL A 15 -16.88 -5.43 5.71
N SER A 16 -16.99 -6.75 5.79
CA SER A 16 -16.44 -7.55 6.90
C SER A 16 -14.89 -7.50 6.93
N LYS A 17 -14.22 -7.67 5.79
CA LYS A 17 -12.75 -7.53 5.72
C LYS A 17 -12.31 -6.09 5.96
N TRP A 18 -13.02 -5.11 5.39
CA TRP A 18 -12.67 -3.71 5.62
C TRP A 18 -12.86 -3.30 7.09
N THR A 19 -13.89 -3.81 7.77
CA THR A 19 -14.10 -3.56 9.20
C THR A 19 -12.99 -4.20 10.04
N SER A 20 -12.54 -5.41 9.68
CA SER A 20 -11.40 -6.06 10.34
C SER A 20 -10.10 -5.28 10.17
N LEU A 21 -9.80 -4.83 8.94
CA LEU A 21 -8.64 -3.96 8.67
C LEU A 21 -8.77 -2.60 9.36
N GLY A 22 -9.95 -1.99 9.35
CA GLY A 22 -10.24 -0.75 10.08
C GLY A 22 -10.13 -0.90 11.59
N GLY A 23 -10.38 -2.11 12.11
CA GLY A 23 -10.16 -2.46 13.51
C GLY A 23 -8.68 -2.32 13.92
N ALA A 24 -7.74 -2.47 12.98
CA ALA A 24 -6.34 -2.16 13.23
C ALA A 24 -6.15 -0.66 13.55
N PHE A 25 -6.79 0.21 12.77
CA PHE A 25 -6.77 1.67 13.01
C PHE A 25 -7.41 2.03 14.35
N ASN A 26 -8.49 1.34 14.75
CA ASN A 26 -9.07 1.51 16.08
C ASN A 26 -8.05 1.16 17.19
N ARG A 27 -7.40 0.00 17.10
CA ARG A 27 -6.40 -0.44 18.09
C ARG A 27 -5.17 0.47 18.16
N ILE A 28 -4.80 1.14 17.07
CA ILE A 28 -3.56 1.92 16.97
C ILE A 28 -3.80 3.41 17.22
N LEU A 29 -4.84 3.99 16.62
CA LEU A 29 -5.14 5.43 16.64
C LEU A 29 -6.34 5.79 17.52
N GLY A 30 -7.05 4.81 18.09
CA GLY A 30 -8.24 5.05 18.91
C GLY A 30 -9.48 5.52 18.10
N ILE A 31 -9.42 5.43 16.77
CA ILE A 31 -10.52 5.87 15.89
C ILE A 31 -11.60 4.78 15.90
N THR A 32 -12.67 5.00 16.67
CA THR A 32 -13.85 4.12 16.76
C THR A 32 -14.90 4.42 15.69
N PHE A 33 -14.75 5.52 14.94
CA PHE A 33 -15.74 5.97 13.96
C PHE A 33 -15.48 5.37 12.56
N ILE A 34 -16.46 4.63 12.04
CA ILE A 34 -16.53 4.02 10.69
C ILE A 34 -15.27 3.19 10.31
N PRO A 35 -14.97 2.09 11.02
CA PRO A 35 -13.79 1.26 10.72
C PRO A 35 -13.79 0.72 9.29
N ALA A 36 -14.95 0.36 8.74
CA ALA A 36 -15.07 -0.10 7.36
C ALA A 36 -14.57 0.92 6.32
N PHE A 37 -14.76 2.22 6.56
CA PHE A 37 -14.30 3.27 5.66
C PHE A 37 -12.79 3.42 5.69
N TRP A 38 -12.19 3.41 6.88
CA TRP A 38 -10.73 3.47 7.03
C TRP A 38 -10.05 2.23 6.46
N GLY A 39 -10.62 1.04 6.67
CA GLY A 39 -10.14 -0.19 6.07
C GLY A 39 -10.27 -0.19 4.56
N PHE A 40 -11.39 0.30 4.01
CA PHE A 40 -11.55 0.48 2.56
C PHE A 40 -10.49 1.42 2.00
N MET A 41 -10.32 2.60 2.60
CA MET A 41 -9.28 3.56 2.21
C MET A 41 -7.89 2.96 2.23
N ALA A 42 -7.55 2.15 3.24
CA ALA A 42 -6.26 1.46 3.31
C ALA A 42 -6.09 0.46 2.16
N THR A 43 -7.11 -0.36 1.86
CA THR A 43 -7.05 -1.30 0.73
C THR A 43 -7.05 -0.58 -0.63
N ALA A 44 -7.74 0.54 -0.74
CA ALA A 44 -7.75 1.38 -1.94
C ALA A 44 -6.40 2.07 -2.14
N ALA A 45 -5.72 2.48 -1.07
CA ALA A 45 -4.36 3.02 -1.12
C ALA A 45 -3.33 1.94 -1.46
N GLU A 46 -3.43 0.72 -0.92
CA GLU A 46 -2.59 -0.42 -1.33
C GLU A 46 -2.77 -0.75 -2.81
N PHE A 47 -4.02 -0.83 -3.29
CA PHE A 47 -4.32 -1.21 -4.67
C PHE A 47 -4.01 -0.09 -5.66
N GLY A 48 -4.53 1.12 -5.41
CA GLY A 48 -4.33 2.30 -6.25
C GLY A 48 -2.89 2.80 -6.21
N GLY A 49 -2.28 2.86 -5.01
CA GLY A 49 -0.86 3.18 -4.86
C GLY A 49 0.04 2.15 -5.53
N GLY A 50 -0.32 0.86 -5.45
CA GLY A 50 0.38 -0.21 -6.15
C GLY A 50 0.32 -0.05 -7.67
N LEU A 51 -0.84 0.35 -8.21
CA LEU A 51 -0.99 0.65 -9.64
C LEU A 51 -0.18 1.89 -10.05
N CYS A 52 -0.18 2.94 -9.22
CA CYS A 52 0.65 4.13 -9.41
C CYS A 52 2.15 3.81 -9.40
N LEU A 53 2.60 2.92 -8.51
CA LEU A 53 3.97 2.41 -8.46
C LEU A 53 4.36 1.69 -9.75
N ILE A 54 3.50 0.81 -10.26
CA ILE A 54 3.72 0.06 -11.52
C ILE A 54 3.73 1.02 -12.71
N ALA A 55 2.80 1.96 -12.77
CA ALA A 55 2.70 2.97 -13.82
C ALA A 55 3.84 4.02 -13.74
N GLY A 56 4.49 4.15 -12.58
CA GLY A 56 5.49 5.17 -12.28
C GLY A 56 4.90 6.59 -12.10
N ILE A 57 3.58 6.74 -12.13
CA ILE A 57 2.91 8.04 -11.99
C ILE A 57 2.72 8.34 -10.50
N ALA A 58 3.08 9.54 -10.06
CA ALA A 58 2.98 9.95 -8.66
C ALA A 58 3.70 8.97 -7.68
N PHE A 59 4.86 8.46 -8.10
CA PHE A 59 5.62 7.42 -7.40
C PHE A 59 5.96 7.75 -5.94
N ARG A 60 6.38 8.99 -5.67
CA ARG A 60 6.74 9.44 -4.30
C ARG A 60 5.53 9.44 -3.34
N PRO A 61 4.40 10.10 -3.66
CA PRO A 61 3.23 10.06 -2.80
C PRO A 61 2.60 8.66 -2.73
N ALA A 62 2.63 7.87 -3.81
CA ALA A 62 2.17 6.48 -3.79
C ALA A 62 2.99 5.61 -2.83
N CYS A 63 4.32 5.70 -2.87
CA CYS A 63 5.20 5.01 -1.91
C CYS A 63 4.89 5.41 -0.47
N ALA A 64 4.71 6.71 -0.20
CA ALA A 64 4.43 7.21 1.14
C ALA A 64 3.09 6.67 1.68
N LEU A 65 2.04 6.66 0.86
CA LEU A 65 0.73 6.14 1.24
C LEU A 65 0.77 4.63 1.54
N ILE A 66 1.46 3.84 0.70
CA ILE A 66 1.57 2.39 0.91
C ILE A 66 2.46 2.06 2.12
N LEU A 67 3.54 2.82 2.32
CA LEU A 67 4.37 2.70 3.53
C LEU A 67 3.55 2.91 4.79
N PHE A 68 2.68 3.92 4.80
CA PHE A 68 1.80 4.19 5.93
C PHE A 68 0.84 3.01 6.20
N THR A 69 0.20 2.46 5.16
CA THR A 69 -0.72 1.31 5.34
C THR A 69 0.02 0.07 5.84
N LEU A 70 1.25 -0.16 5.36
CA LEU A 70 2.05 -1.30 5.80
C LEU A 70 2.55 -1.14 7.24
N LEU A 71 2.94 0.06 7.68
CA LEU A 71 3.30 0.31 9.08
C LEU A 71 2.15 0.00 10.04
N ILE A 72 0.92 0.38 9.66
CA ILE A 72 -0.29 0.04 10.43
C ILE A 72 -0.52 -1.47 10.44
N ALA A 73 -0.30 -2.15 9.31
CA ALA A 73 -0.39 -3.61 9.25
C ALA A 73 0.66 -4.30 10.15
N VAL A 74 1.93 -3.89 10.08
CA VAL A 74 3.01 -4.43 10.93
C VAL A 74 2.67 -4.27 12.41
N THR A 75 2.31 -3.06 12.82
CA THR A 75 1.96 -2.77 14.22
C THR A 75 0.72 -3.55 14.68
N SER A 76 -0.27 -3.73 13.79
CA SER A 76 -1.46 -4.54 14.08
C SER A 76 -1.14 -6.03 14.24
N ILE A 77 -0.23 -6.58 13.43
CA ILE A 77 0.18 -7.99 13.50
C ILE A 77 1.00 -8.25 14.77
N LEU A 78 1.93 -7.35 15.08
CA LEU A 78 2.75 -7.41 16.30
C LEU A 78 1.87 -7.33 17.56
N ARG A 79 0.88 -6.43 17.59
CA ARG A 79 -0.09 -6.33 18.69
C ARG A 79 -1.08 -7.50 18.74
N GLY A 80 -1.40 -8.09 17.59
CA GLY A 80 -2.31 -9.22 17.48
C GLY A 80 -1.71 -10.56 17.89
N GLY A 81 -0.40 -10.64 18.15
CA GLY A 81 0.27 -11.87 18.59
C GLY A 81 0.40 -12.94 17.50
N TYR A 82 0.18 -12.61 16.23
CA TYR A 82 0.24 -13.55 15.10
C TYR A 82 1.67 -14.01 14.73
N GLY A 83 2.69 -13.58 15.49
CA GLY A 83 4.09 -13.98 15.35
C GLY A 83 4.88 -13.22 14.27
N PHE A 84 6.21 -13.27 14.37
CA PHE A 84 7.12 -12.58 13.44
C PHE A 84 6.99 -13.08 11.99
N HIS A 85 6.60 -14.34 11.80
CA HIS A 85 6.42 -14.92 10.47
C HIS A 85 5.26 -14.26 9.69
N ALA A 86 4.18 -13.85 10.38
CA ALA A 86 3.10 -13.11 9.74
C ALA A 86 3.48 -11.64 9.48
N ALA A 87 4.40 -11.08 10.28
CA ALA A 87 4.87 -9.71 10.15
C ALA A 87 5.99 -9.55 9.11
N SER A 88 6.69 -10.62 8.73
CA SER A 88 7.82 -10.56 7.80
C SER A 88 7.42 -9.98 6.44
N GLN A 89 6.29 -10.41 5.88
CA GLN A 89 5.79 -9.91 4.61
C GLN A 89 5.61 -8.38 4.58
N PRO A 90 4.83 -7.76 5.50
CA PRO A 90 4.69 -6.30 5.50
C PRO A 90 5.97 -5.57 5.92
N ILE A 91 6.84 -6.18 6.72
CA ILE A 91 8.15 -5.59 7.10
C ILE A 91 9.08 -5.52 5.87
N GLU A 92 9.25 -6.63 5.15
CA GLU A 92 10.07 -6.69 3.93
C GLU A 92 9.61 -5.64 2.92
N LEU A 93 8.29 -5.50 2.74
CA LEU A 93 7.75 -4.49 1.82
C LEU A 93 7.98 -3.08 2.30
N SER A 94 7.86 -2.84 3.60
CA SER A 94 8.12 -1.53 4.17
C SER A 94 9.57 -1.13 3.91
N ILE A 95 10.52 -2.05 4.07
CA ILE A 95 11.94 -1.78 3.79
C ILE A 95 12.16 -1.51 2.30
N VAL A 96 11.59 -2.34 1.42
CA VAL A 96 11.72 -2.16 -0.04
C VAL A 96 11.10 -0.85 -0.51
N LEU A 97 9.90 -0.49 -0.02
CA LEU A 97 9.23 0.76 -0.37
C LEU A 97 9.93 1.98 0.21
N PHE A 98 10.53 1.85 1.40
CA PHE A 98 11.33 2.91 1.99
C PHE A 98 12.59 3.17 1.15
N ALA A 99 13.28 2.12 0.71
CA ALA A 99 14.38 2.24 -0.23
C ALA A 99 13.92 2.88 -1.57
N LEU A 100 12.81 2.40 -2.15
CA LEU A 100 12.23 2.96 -3.37
C LEU A 100 11.82 4.42 -3.22
N PHE A 101 11.34 4.84 -2.05
CA PHE A 101 11.00 6.24 -1.77
C PHE A 101 12.22 7.17 -1.93
N PHE A 102 13.40 6.74 -1.49
CA PHE A 102 14.65 7.48 -1.67
C PHE A 102 15.24 7.36 -3.08
N VAL A 103 15.21 6.18 -3.68
CA VAL A 103 15.72 5.94 -5.04
C VAL A 103 14.86 6.67 -6.09
N GLY A 104 13.55 6.79 -5.86
CA GLY A 104 12.58 7.42 -6.76
C GLY A 104 12.15 6.52 -7.93
N ALA A 105 11.30 7.07 -8.80
CA ALA A 105 10.81 6.36 -9.97
C ALA A 105 11.97 6.11 -10.96
N GLY A 106 12.21 4.83 -11.28
CA GLY A 106 13.25 4.41 -12.23
C GLY A 106 13.06 4.98 -13.64
N ARG A 107 14.04 4.74 -14.52
CA ARG A 107 14.09 5.30 -15.90
C ARG A 107 12.90 4.89 -16.80
N PHE A 108 12.11 3.89 -16.42
CA PHE A 108 10.93 3.40 -17.15
C PHE A 108 9.60 3.94 -16.58
N THR A 109 9.51 5.26 -16.42
CA THR A 109 8.23 5.90 -16.04
C THR A 109 7.40 6.15 -17.31
N LEU A 110 6.10 5.82 -17.32
CA LEU A 110 5.22 6.08 -18.47
C LEU A 110 5.30 7.51 -19.05
N PRO A 111 5.44 8.58 -18.22
CA PRO A 111 5.67 9.93 -18.72
C PRO A 111 6.96 10.07 -19.54
N LYS A 112 8.05 9.38 -19.15
CA LYS A 112 9.34 9.41 -19.87
C LYS A 112 9.28 8.64 -21.17
N ILE A 113 8.54 7.53 -21.23
CA ILE A 113 8.34 6.76 -22.47
C ILE A 113 7.47 7.56 -23.45
N VAL A 114 6.37 8.16 -22.99
CA VAL A 114 5.53 9.03 -23.84
C VAL A 114 6.29 10.25 -24.34
N THR A 115 7.12 10.87 -23.49
CA THR A 115 7.96 12.03 -23.91
C THR A 115 9.08 11.61 -24.87
N SER A 116 9.66 10.42 -24.68
CA SER A 116 10.64 9.83 -25.62
C SER A 116 10.05 9.50 -26.99
N ILE A 117 8.76 9.14 -27.07
CA ILE A 117 8.07 8.89 -28.35
C ILE A 117 7.71 10.22 -29.04
N ARG A 118 7.55 11.31 -28.26
CA ARG A 118 7.15 12.64 -28.76
C ARG A 118 8.30 13.58 -29.11
N ALA A 119 9.55 13.20 -28.90
CA ALA A 119 10.68 14.02 -29.32
C ALA A 119 10.83 13.92 -30.85
N PRO A 120 10.58 14.99 -31.64
CA PRO A 120 11.04 15.02 -33.02
C PRO A 120 12.58 14.99 -33.03
N LYS A 121 13.13 14.26 -34.00
CA LYS A 121 14.58 14.22 -34.28
C LYS A 121 15.14 15.62 -34.53
#